data_AF-A0A350RE75-F1
#
_entry.id   AF-A0A350RE75-F1
#
_cell.length_a   1.000
_cell.length_b   1.000
_cell.length_c   1.000
_cell.angle_alpha   90.00
_cell.angle_beta   90.00
_cell.angle_gamma   90.00
#
_symmetry.space_group_name_H-M   'P 1'
#
loop_
_entity.id
_entity.type
_entity.pdbx_description
1 polymer ?
#
loop_
_entity_poly.entity_id
_entity_poly.type
_entity_poly.pdbx_seq_one_letter_code
_entity_poly.pdbx_strand_id
1 'polypeptide(L)'
;GFVNTNIVNDTASRPAGSVGSAIDDRGDQMLELTQRVLSAGLDPEVVGEQVFDAVVNKQFWLFTDDNWDAPIMARANEVVTRGLPRFRGEGQGDK
;
A
#
# COMPACT_ATOMS: atom_id res chain seq x y z
N GLY A 1 4.97 -1.73 -0.80
CA GLY A 1 3.90 -0.93 -0.22
C GLY A 1 2.74 -0.89 -1.15
N PHE A 2 1.99 0.21 -1.15
CA PHE A 2 0.83 0.37 -2.00
C PHE A 2 1.23 0.89 -3.38
N VAL A 3 0.46 0.57 -4.41
CA VAL A 3 0.60 1.14 -5.76
C VAL A 3 -0.55 2.12 -5.95
N ASN A 4 -0.24 3.36 -6.31
CA ASN A 4 -1.22 4.44 -6.48
C ASN A 4 -2.02 4.26 -7.78
N THR A 5 -2.88 3.26 -7.79
CA THR A 5 -3.76 2.95 -8.92
C THR A 5 -5.06 3.75 -8.84
N ASN A 6 -5.73 3.93 -9.96
CA ASN A 6 -7.02 4.62 -10.02
C ASN A 6 -8.22 3.77 -9.55
N ILE A 7 -7.98 2.54 -9.07
CA ILE A 7 -9.04 1.55 -8.78
C ILE A 7 -10.04 2.06 -7.73
N VAL A 8 -9.57 2.80 -6.71
CA VAL A 8 -10.46 3.32 -5.66
C VAL A 8 -11.34 4.45 -6.20
N ASN A 9 -10.81 5.35 -7.03
CA ASN A 9 -11.61 6.37 -7.73
C ASN A 9 -12.64 5.73 -8.68
N ASP A 10 -12.22 4.70 -9.42
CA ASP A 10 -13.09 3.94 -10.32
C ASP A 10 -14.16 3.16 -9.55
N THR A 11 -13.89 2.79 -8.30
CA THR A 11 -14.86 2.12 -7.42
C THR A 11 -15.84 3.12 -6.84
N ALA A 12 -15.38 4.30 -6.40
CA ALA A 12 -16.21 5.36 -5.85
C ALA A 12 -17.17 5.98 -6.88
N SER A 13 -16.79 5.97 -8.17
CA SER A 13 -17.63 6.47 -9.27
C SER A 13 -18.68 5.46 -9.77
N ARG A 14 -18.68 4.22 -9.28
CA ARG A 14 -19.63 3.19 -9.71
C ARG A 14 -21.03 3.46 -9.17
N PRO A 15 -22.09 3.20 -9.98
CA PRO A 15 -23.46 3.25 -9.49
C PRO A 15 -23.68 2.30 -8.31
N ALA A 16 -24.40 2.75 -7.29
CA ALA A 16 -24.74 1.92 -6.14
C ALA A 16 -25.48 0.64 -6.58
N GLY A 17 -25.06 -0.50 -6.04
CA GLY A 17 -25.61 -1.82 -6.37
C GLY A 17 -25.06 -2.45 -7.64
N SER A 18 -24.11 -1.80 -8.33
CA SER A 18 -23.37 -2.40 -9.43
C SER A 18 -22.24 -3.30 -8.93
N VAL A 19 -21.80 -4.26 -9.76
CA VAL A 19 -20.68 -5.14 -9.41
C VAL A 19 -19.45 -4.29 -9.13
N GLY A 20 -18.87 -4.47 -7.94
CA GLY A 20 -17.68 -3.75 -7.51
C GLY A 20 -17.92 -2.30 -7.07
N SER A 21 -19.17 -1.85 -6.82
CA SER A 21 -19.42 -0.60 -6.09
C SER A 21 -19.25 -0.79 -4.59
N ALA A 22 -19.14 0.30 -3.84
CA ALA A 22 -19.40 0.27 -2.41
C ALA A 22 -20.83 -0.24 -2.14
N ILE A 23 -21.00 -0.97 -1.05
CA ILE A 23 -22.28 -1.60 -0.68
C ILE A 23 -23.05 -0.73 0.33
N ASP A 24 -22.33 0.03 1.17
CA ASP A 24 -22.89 0.84 2.26
C ASP A 24 -21.93 1.97 2.67
N ASP A 25 -22.39 2.81 3.61
CA ASP A 25 -21.63 3.94 4.18
C ASP A 25 -20.26 3.51 4.77
N ARG A 26 -20.17 2.26 5.24
CA ARG A 26 -18.91 1.70 5.75
C ARG A 26 -17.95 1.39 4.61
N GLY A 27 -18.46 0.91 3.48
CA GLY A 27 -17.72 0.75 2.24
C GLY A 27 -17.16 2.08 1.74
N ASP A 28 -17.95 3.15 1.79
CA ASP A 28 -17.52 4.49 1.39
C ASP A 28 -16.42 5.04 2.30
N GLN A 29 -16.56 4.89 3.62
CA GLN A 29 -15.51 5.25 4.58
C GLN A 29 -14.21 4.45 4.36
N MET A 30 -14.33 3.17 4.00
CA MET A 30 -13.18 2.32 3.71
C MET A 30 -12.50 2.75 2.41
N LEU A 31 -13.26 3.15 1.39
CA LEU A 31 -12.72 3.71 0.15
C LEU A 31 -11.95 5.00 0.43
N GLU A 32 -12.50 5.90 1.23
CA GLU A 32 -11.82 7.16 1.58
C GLU A 32 -10.50 6.90 2.33
N LEU A 33 -10.50 5.98 3.30
CA LEU A 33 -9.29 5.57 4.01
C LEU A 33 -8.26 4.96 3.03
N THR A 34 -8.72 4.08 2.14
CA THR A 34 -7.87 3.41 1.15
C THR A 34 -7.29 4.43 0.17
N GLN A 35 -8.06 5.42 -0.28
CA GLN A 35 -7.60 6.50 -1.16
C GLN A 35 -6.42 7.25 -0.54
N ARG A 36 -6.51 7.59 0.76
CA ARG A 36 -5.42 8.27 1.48
C ARG A 36 -4.16 7.42 1.54
N VAL A 37 -4.31 6.12 1.80
CA VAL A 37 -3.19 5.18 1.85
C VAL A 37 -2.55 4.98 0.47
N LEU A 38 -3.36 4.87 -0.60
CA LEU A 38 -2.86 4.73 -1.97
C LEU A 38 -2.16 6.00 -2.47
N SER A 39 -2.55 7.18 -2.00
CA SER A 39 -1.92 8.43 -2.42
C SER A 39 -0.43 8.56 -2.03
N ALA A 40 -0.01 7.81 -1.00
CA ALA A 40 1.40 7.67 -0.62
C ALA A 40 2.10 6.50 -1.33
N GLY A 41 1.37 5.73 -2.14
CA GLY A 41 1.89 4.57 -2.85
C GLY A 41 2.73 4.93 -4.08
N LEU A 42 3.47 3.94 -4.56
CA LEU A 42 4.34 4.05 -5.74
C LEU A 42 3.52 4.30 -7.02
N ASP A 43 4.11 5.05 -7.95
CA ASP A 43 3.54 5.28 -9.28
C ASP A 43 3.44 3.94 -10.05
N PRO A 44 2.26 3.59 -10.60
CA PRO A 44 2.11 2.40 -11.43
C PRO A 44 3.12 2.28 -12.58
N GLU A 45 3.60 3.38 -13.15
CA GLU A 45 4.58 3.37 -14.23
C GLU A 45 5.92 2.81 -13.76
N VAL A 46 6.39 3.26 -12.59
CA VAL A 46 7.62 2.75 -11.94
C VAL A 46 7.50 1.25 -11.66
N VAL A 47 6.34 0.82 -11.16
CA VAL A 47 6.08 -0.61 -10.90
C VAL A 47 6.09 -1.41 -12.21
N GLY A 48 5.52 -0.85 -13.28
CA GLY A 48 5.49 -1.46 -14.61
C GLY A 48 6.88 -1.73 -15.17
N GLU A 49 7.78 -0.75 -15.08
CA GLU A 49 9.18 -0.87 -15.50
C GLU A 49 9.91 -1.96 -14.69
N GLN A 50 9.77 -1.95 -13.36
CA GLN A 50 10.40 -2.94 -12.49
C GLN A 50 9.96 -4.38 -12.81
N VAL A 51 8.67 -4.59 -13.05
CA VAL A 51 8.13 -5.90 -13.42
C VAL A 51 8.62 -6.32 -14.81
N PHE A 52 8.61 -5.39 -15.77
CA PHE A 52 9.10 -5.65 -17.12
C PHE A 52 10.57 -6.11 -17.10
N ASP A 53 11.43 -5.37 -16.40
CA ASP A 53 12.84 -5.70 -16.26
C ASP A 53 13.06 -7.05 -15.59
N ALA A 54 12.31 -7.36 -14.53
CA ALA A 54 12.40 -8.65 -13.86
C ALA A 54 12.07 -9.82 -14.80
N VAL A 55 11.04 -9.67 -15.64
CA VAL A 55 10.64 -10.69 -16.63
C VAL A 55 11.71 -10.86 -17.70
N VAL A 56 12.18 -9.76 -18.30
CA VAL A 56 13.20 -9.79 -19.37
C VAL A 56 14.50 -10.44 -18.88
N ASN A 57 14.91 -10.11 -17.65
CA ASN A 57 16.15 -10.59 -17.06
C ASN A 57 16.00 -11.95 -16.35
N LYS A 58 14.81 -12.56 -16.35
CA LYS A 58 14.50 -13.80 -15.60
C LYS A 58 14.90 -13.71 -14.12
N GLN A 59 14.73 -12.54 -13.53
CA GLN A 59 15.07 -12.28 -12.14
C GLN A 59 13.86 -12.58 -11.26
N PHE A 60 14.10 -13.33 -10.17
CA PHE A 60 13.14 -13.39 -9.09
C PHE A 60 13.10 -12.02 -8.41
N TRP A 61 11.93 -11.39 -8.42
CA TRP A 61 11.75 -10.05 -7.88
C TRP A 61 10.63 -10.04 -6.84
N LEU A 62 10.92 -9.37 -5.72
CA LEU A 62 9.96 -9.08 -4.65
C LEU A 62 9.70 -7.59 -4.68
N PHE A 63 8.42 -7.22 -4.71
CA PHE A 63 8.00 -5.82 -4.64
C PHE A 63 8.36 -5.25 -3.27
N THR A 64 9.51 -4.58 -3.19
CA THR A 64 9.96 -3.84 -2.01
C THR A 64 9.80 -2.35 -2.29
N ASP A 65 9.15 -1.67 -1.37
CA ASP A 65 8.93 -0.23 -1.42
C ASP A 65 9.74 0.36 -0.29
N ASP A 66 10.72 1.19 -0.64
CA ASP A 66 11.75 1.70 0.27
C ASP A 66 11.16 2.53 1.42
N ASN A 67 9.93 3.04 1.26
CA ASN A 67 9.18 3.69 2.33
C ASN A 67 8.94 2.76 3.54
N TRP A 68 9.01 1.45 3.34
CA TRP A 68 8.87 0.46 4.40
C TRP A 68 10.16 0.13 5.12
N ASP A 69 11.32 0.59 4.64
CA ASP A 69 12.62 0.28 5.24
C ASP A 69 12.69 0.72 6.69
N ALA A 70 12.32 1.98 6.98
CA ALA A 70 12.35 2.52 8.34
C ALA A 70 11.38 1.80 9.29
N PRO A 71 10.09 1.60 8.96
CA PRO A 71 9.17 0.77 9.75
C PRO A 71 9.64 -0.66 9.99
N ILE A 72 10.19 -1.32 8.97
CA ILE A 72 10.70 -2.69 9.07
C ILE A 72 11.92 -2.74 9.99
N MET A 73 12.87 -1.83 9.82
CA MET A 73 14.06 -1.73 10.68
C MET A 73 13.69 -1.44 12.13
N ALA A 74 12.75 -0.52 12.38
CA ALA A 74 12.29 -0.20 13.73
C ALA A 74 11.71 -1.44 14.43
N ARG A 75 10.84 -2.19 13.74
CA ARG A 75 10.26 -3.43 14.27
C ARG A 75 11.33 -4.50 14.49
N ALA A 76 12.29 -4.65 13.57
CA ALA A 76 13.37 -5.61 13.72
C ALA A 76 14.24 -5.30 14.95
N ASN A 77 14.52 -4.02 15.20
CA ASN A 77 15.24 -3.59 16.40
C ASN A 77 14.47 -3.89 17.69
N GLU A 78 13.15 -3.68 17.71
CA GLU A 78 12.30 -4.06 18.86
C GLU A 78 12.39 -5.57 19.14
N VAL A 79 12.33 -6.41 18.10
CA VAL A 79 12.49 -7.87 18.25
C VAL A 79 13.86 -8.24 18.81
N VAL A 80 14.95 -7.69 18.24
CA VAL A 80 16.32 -7.98 18.66
C VAL A 80 16.57 -7.58 20.11
N THR A 81 15.98 -6.46 20.54
CA THR A 81 16.08 -5.95 21.92
C THR A 81 15.10 -6.61 22.89
N ARG A 82 14.30 -7.59 22.44
CA ARG A 82 13.22 -8.25 23.20
C ARG A 82 12.14 -7.27 23.68
N GLY A 83 11.97 -6.15 22.97
CA GLY A 83 10.82 -5.27 23.10
C GLY A 83 9.56 -5.89 22.48
N LEU A 84 8.39 -5.35 22.84
CA LEU A 84 7.12 -5.72 22.21
C LEU A 84 7.05 -5.07 20.82
N PRO A 85 7.03 -5.84 19.71
CA PRO A 85 7.03 -5.27 18.38
C PRO A 85 5.73 -4.51 18.13
N ARG A 86 5.82 -3.23 17.77
CA ARG A 86 4.66 -2.40 17.43
C ARG A 86 4.70 -2.08 15.93
N PHE A 87 3.57 -2.28 15.28
CA PHE A 87 3.43 -1.85 13.90
C PHE A 87 3.21 -0.34 13.88
N ARG A 88 4.14 0.40 13.27
CA ARG A 88 4.02 1.83 12.97
C ARG A 88 4.02 1.96 11.46
N GLY A 89 2.84 2.17 10.88
CA GLY A 89 2.71 2.49 9.46
C GLY A 89 3.25 3.88 9.16
N GLU A 90 3.37 4.22 7.86
CA GLU A 90 3.73 5.58 7.45
C GLU A 90 2.79 6.62 8.08
N GLY A 91 3.38 7.68 8.65
CA GLY A 91 2.65 8.76 9.33
C GLY A 91 2.41 8.58 10.84
N GLN A 92 2.78 7.44 11.43
CA GLN A 92 2.88 7.28 12.90
C GLN A 92 4.31 7.51 13.38
N GLY A 93 4.80 8.74 13.20
CA GLY A 93 5.93 9.25 13.97
C GLY A 93 5.47 9.53 15.40
N ASP A 94 6.23 9.03 16.37
CA ASP A 94 5.96 9.17 17.81
C ASP A 94 5.68 10.64 18.17
N LYS A 95 4.52 10.88 18.80
CA LYS A 95 4.30 12.05 19.66
C LYS A 95 4.77 11.73 21.06
#